data_AF-A0A6J4PHL9-F1
#
_entry.id   AF-A0A6J4PHL9-F1
#
_cell.length_a   1.000
_cell.length_b   1.000
_cell.length_c   1.000
_cell.angle_alpha   90.00
_cell.angle_beta   90.00
_cell.angle_gamma   90.00
#
_symmetry.space_group_name_H-M   'P 1'
#
loop_
_entity.id
_entity.type
_entity.pdbx_description
1 polymer ?
#
loop_
_entity_poly.entity_id
_entity_poly.type
_entity_poly.pdbx_seq_one_letter_code
_entity_poly.pdbx_strand_id
1 'polypeptide(L)' 'MVPDPQSLGTSAEDPVLRAVPGRTALVFDSPHSGTQYPADFDHVCELAVLRRAEDTHVER' A
#
# COMPACT_ATOMS: atom_id res chain seq x y z
N MET A 1 14.75 44.23 -18.40
CA MET A 1 13.70 43.53 -17.64
C MET A 1 14.15 42.09 -17.49
N VAL A 2 14.84 41.79 -16.39
CA VAL A 2 15.25 40.43 -16.02
C VAL A 2 14.15 39.89 -15.11
N PRO A 3 13.54 38.73 -15.37
CA PRO A 3 12.58 38.16 -14.44
C PRO A 3 13.26 37.78 -13.12
N ASP A 4 12.56 38.01 -12.02
CA ASP A 4 12.94 37.60 -10.67
C ASP A 4 13.02 36.06 -10.57
N PRO A 5 14.11 35.45 -10.08
CA PRO A 5 14.24 34.00 -9.96
C PRO A 5 13.41 33.38 -8.82
N GLN A 6 12.54 34.12 -8.14
CA GLN A 6 11.73 33.62 -7.02
C GLN A 6 10.26 33.40 -7.41
N SER A 7 9.98 32.47 -8.34
CA SER A 7 8.61 31.97 -8.53
C SER A 7 8.56 30.53 -9.07
N LEU A 8 9.10 29.58 -8.31
CA LEU A 8 8.49 28.26 -8.17
C LEU A 8 7.85 28.27 -6.78
N GLY A 9 6.57 28.58 -6.64
CA GLY A 9 5.47 27.73 -7.10
C GLY A 9 5.21 26.67 -6.02
N THR A 10 4.40 27.06 -5.02
CA THR A 10 3.73 26.22 -3.99
C THR A 10 4.51 25.00 -3.49
N SER A 11 5.04 25.09 -2.26
CA SER A 11 5.26 23.91 -1.42
C SER A 11 3.96 23.13 -1.38
N ALA A 12 3.96 21.91 -1.91
CA ALA A 12 2.93 20.95 -1.59
C ALA A 12 3.03 20.68 -0.09
N GLU A 13 2.18 21.31 0.70
CA GLU A 13 2.06 21.03 2.13
C GLU A 13 1.78 19.54 2.29
N ASP A 14 2.66 18.83 2.99
CA ASP A 14 2.44 17.43 3.34
C ASP A 14 1.12 17.30 4.11
N PRO A 15 0.26 16.32 3.78
CA PRO A 15 -1.01 16.19 4.48
C PRO A 15 -0.78 15.93 5.98
N VAL A 16 -1.28 16.84 6.82
CA VAL A 16 -1.24 16.68 8.27
C VAL A 16 -2.27 15.63 8.69
N LEU A 17 -1.80 14.42 9.03
CA LEU A 17 -2.64 13.36 9.59
C LEU A 17 -2.89 13.61 11.08
N ARG A 18 -4.17 13.70 11.46
CA ARG A 18 -4.61 13.79 12.86
C ARG A 18 -5.27 12.49 13.29
N ALA A 19 -4.63 11.76 14.21
CA ALA A 19 -5.19 10.55 14.83
C ALA A 19 -5.90 10.89 16.15
N VAL A 20 -7.10 10.34 16.36
CA VAL A 20 -7.85 10.42 17.62
C VAL A 20 -8.34 9.02 18.00
N PRO A 21 -8.42 8.66 19.31
CA PRO A 21 -8.91 7.34 19.70
C PRO A 21 -10.37 7.11 19.28
N GLY A 22 -10.61 6.02 18.54
CA GLY A 22 -11.95 5.53 18.22
C GLY A 22 -12.50 4.59 19.30
N ARG A 23 -13.82 4.50 19.42
CA ARG A 23 -14.51 3.53 20.32
C ARG A 23 -15.47 2.59 19.56
N THR A 24 -15.48 2.68 18.23
CA THR A 24 -16.36 1.91 17.35
C THR A 24 -15.80 0.51 17.14
N ALA A 25 -16.67 -0.50 17.08
CA ALA A 25 -16.26 -1.83 16.65
C ALA A 25 -15.84 -1.80 15.17
N LEU A 26 -14.63 -2.28 14.88
CA LEU A 26 -14.05 -2.27 13.53
C LEU A 26 -13.60 -3.69 13.18
N VAL A 27 -13.82 -4.04 11.91
CA VAL A 27 -13.30 -5.27 11.31
C VAL A 27 -12.39 -4.84 10.18
N PHE A 28 -11.15 -5.33 10.22
CA PHE A 28 -10.21 -5.23 9.12
C PHE A 28 -9.97 -6.63 8.59
N ASP A 29 -9.92 -6.75 7.27
CA ASP A 29 -9.66 -8.00 6.58
C ASP A 29 -8.52 -7.79 5.58
N SER A 30 -7.70 -8.81 5.42
CA SER A 30 -6.58 -8.83 4.48
C SER A 30 -6.62 -10.08 3.62
N PRO A 31 -7.50 -10.12 2.61
CA PRO A 31 -7.77 -11.32 1.82
C PRO A 31 -6.57 -11.78 0.97
N HIS A 32 -5.56 -10.93 0.77
CA HIS A 32 -4.38 -11.21 -0.06
C HIS A 32 -3.09 -11.47 0.72
N SER A 33 -3.16 -11.59 2.05
CA SER A 33 -1.96 -11.89 2.86
C SER A 33 -1.48 -13.33 2.75
N GLY A 34 -2.33 -14.23 2.26
CA GLY A 34 -2.04 -15.67 2.19
C GLY A 34 -0.84 -15.99 1.29
N THR A 35 -0.05 -16.98 1.72
CA THR A 35 1.13 -17.47 0.98
C THR A 35 1.12 -18.98 0.77
N GLN A 36 0.09 -19.66 1.26
CA GLN A 36 -0.06 -21.11 1.14
C GLN A 36 -0.86 -21.44 -0.13
N TYR A 37 -0.17 -22.05 -1.08
CA TYR A 37 -0.79 -22.57 -2.30
C TYR A 37 -1.29 -24.01 -2.07
N PRO A 38 -2.49 -24.36 -2.55
CA PRO A 38 -2.95 -25.75 -2.60
C PRO A 38 -1.98 -26.66 -3.35
N ALA A 39 -1.96 -27.95 -3.00
CA ALA A 39 -1.05 -28.92 -3.61
C ALA A 39 -1.33 -29.17 -5.11
N ASP A 40 -2.56 -28.90 -5.54
CA ASP A 40 -3.06 -28.99 -6.91
C ASP A 40 -3.13 -27.63 -7.62
N PHE A 41 -2.45 -26.61 -7.08
CA PHE A 41 -2.35 -25.30 -7.71
C PHE A 41 -1.34 -25.34 -8.87
N ASP A 42 -1.79 -25.89 -10.00
CA ASP A 42 -1.05 -26.13 -11.24
C ASP A 42 -0.71 -24.82 -12.00
N HIS A 43 0.05 -23.94 -11.37
CA HIS A 43 0.51 -22.69 -11.96
C HIS A 43 1.59 -22.94 -13.01
N VAL A 44 1.49 -22.23 -14.14
CA VAL A 44 2.39 -22.39 -15.29
C VAL A 44 3.57 -21.40 -15.25
N CYS A 45 3.42 -20.29 -14.53
CA CYS A 45 4.47 -19.28 -14.40
C CYS A 45 5.47 -19.63 -13.29
N GLU A 46 6.63 -18.99 -13.32
CA GLU A 46 7.59 -19.08 -12.21
C GLU A 46 6.97 -18.60 -10.90
N LEU A 47 7.23 -19.31 -9.80
CA LEU A 47 6.68 -18.99 -8.47
C LEU A 47 6.95 -17.53 -8.07
N ALA A 48 8.13 -17.01 -8.36
CA ALA A 48 8.49 -15.62 -8.06
C ALA A 48 7.61 -14.58 -8.79
N VAL A 49 7.04 -14.93 -9.94
CA VAL A 49 6.09 -14.07 -10.67
C VAL A 49 4.71 -14.15 -10.02
N LEU A 50 4.27 -15.36 -9.67
CA LEU A 50 3.00 -15.61 -8.98
C LEU A 50 2.89 -14.82 -7.67
N ARG A 51 3.95 -14.85 -6.85
CA ARG A 51 3.98 -14.19 -5.52
C ARG A 51 3.92 -12.66 -5.55
N ARG A 52 4.02 -12.02 -6.72
CA ARG A 52 3.88 -10.56 -6.85
C ARG A 52 2.47 -10.07 -6.56
N ALA A 53 1.48 -10.97 -6.61
CA ALA A 53 0.09 -10.67 -6.28
C ALA A 53 -0.21 -10.83 -4.77
N GLU A 54 0.76 -11.24 -3.95
CA GLU A 54 0.60 -11.40 -2.50
C GLU A 54 0.84 -10.08 -1.76
N ASP A 55 -0.04 -9.77 -0.81
CA ASP A 55 0.11 -8.69 0.17
C ASP A 55 0.69 -9.26 1.47
N THR A 56 1.81 -9.97 1.39
CA THR A 56 2.37 -10.87 2.42
C THR A 56 2.58 -10.27 3.82
N HIS A 57 2.52 -8.94 3.97
CA HIS A 57 2.83 -8.23 5.22
C HIS A 57 1.68 -7.36 5.73
N VAL A 58 0.51 -7.42 5.10
CA VAL A 58 -0.66 -6.62 5.52
C VAL A 58 -1.34 -7.23 6.76
N GLU A 59 -1.34 -8.56 6.90
CA GLU A 59 -1.67 -9.19 8.18
C GLU A 59 -0.43 -9.14 9.10
N ARG A 60 -0.28 -8.17 10.01
CA ARG A 60 0.49 -8.24 11.29
C ARG A 60 0.19 -7.05 12.19
#